data_AF-A0A1V5LX06-F1
#
_entry.id   AF-A0A1V5LX06-F1
#
_cell.length_a   1.000
_cell.length_b   1.000
_cell.length_c   1.000
_cell.angle_alpha   90.00
_cell.angle_beta   90.00
_cell.angle_gamma   90.00
#
_symmetry.space_group_name_H-M   'P 1'
#
loop_
_entity.id
_entity.type
_entity.pdbx_description
1 polymer ?
#
loop_
_entity_poly.entity_id
_entity_poly.type
_entity_poly.pdbx_seq_one_letter_code
_entity_poly.pdbx_strand_id
1 'polypeptide(L)' 'MEDEGKTWSAPLLLEDREQVSYPDAALGADGAIYAVHDRERHGAAEVLLSIFREEDIITAP' A
#
# COMPACT_ATOMS: atom_id res chain seq x y z
N MET A 1 2.25 2.35 16.41
CA MET A 1 1.13 3.31 16.61
C MET A 1 0.99 3.57 18.08
N GLU A 2 0.95 4.84 18.49
CA GLU A 2 0.94 5.23 19.90
C GLU A 2 -0.39 4.95 20.62
N ASP A 3 -1.48 4.74 19.88
CA ASP A 3 -2.84 4.63 20.44
C ASP A 3 -3.51 3.26 20.25
N GLU A 4 -2.73 2.22 19.93
CA GLU A 4 -3.22 0.86 19.67
C GLU A 4 -4.22 0.76 18.49
N GLY A 5 -4.11 1.65 17.49
CA GLY A 5 -4.93 1.60 16.28
C GLY A 5 -6.31 2.23 16.45
N LYS A 6 -6.48 3.11 17.44
CA LYS A 6 -7.71 3.88 17.64
C LYS A 6 -7.89 4.97 16.59
N THR A 7 -6.80 5.50 16.07
CA THR A 7 -6.77 6.53 15.03
C THR A 7 -5.80 6.16 13.92
N TRP A 8 -6.07 6.70 12.73
CA TRP A 8 -5.30 6.47 11.52
C TRP A 8 -4.93 7.82 10.90
N SER A 9 -3.73 7.90 10.31
CA SER A 9 -3.33 9.06 9.50
C SER A 9 -4.15 9.14 8.21
N ALA A 10 -3.93 10.20 7.44
CA ALA A 10 -4.41 10.25 6.05
C ALA A 10 -3.85 9.03 5.27
N PRO A 11 -4.63 8.50 4.31
CA PRO A 11 -4.20 7.36 3.51
C PRO A 11 -3.23 7.79 2.41
N LEU A 12 -2.28 6.90 2.07
CA LEU A 12 -1.51 6.98 0.84
C LEU A 12 -2.21 6.16 -0.25
N LEU A 13 -2.63 6.79 -1.34
CA LEU A 13 -3.20 6.09 -2.49
C LEU A 13 -2.08 5.48 -3.35
N LEU A 14 -2.00 4.15 -3.40
CA LEU A 14 -0.98 3.44 -4.18
C LEU A 14 -1.39 3.17 -5.62
N GLU A 15 -2.69 3.02 -5.87
CA GLU A 15 -3.26 2.68 -7.18
C GLU A 15 -4.71 3.19 -7.24
N ASP A 16 -5.03 4.00 -8.25
CA ASP A 16 -6.33 4.69 -8.40
C ASP A 16 -7.25 4.02 -9.43
N ARG A 17 -6.73 3.04 -10.20
CA ARG A 17 -7.50 2.28 -11.18
C ARG A 17 -8.52 1.36 -10.50
N GLU A 18 -9.59 1.07 -11.22
CA GLU A 18 -10.63 0.12 -10.78
C GLU A 18 -10.12 -1.34 -10.77
N GLN A 19 -10.86 -2.19 -10.05
CA GLN A 19 -10.60 -3.64 -9.94
C GLN A 19 -9.22 -4.00 -9.39
N VAL A 20 -8.85 -3.34 -8.29
CA VAL A 20 -7.59 -3.53 -7.58
C VAL A 20 -7.84 -4.20 -6.24
N SER A 21 -6.96 -5.11 -5.84
CA SER A 21 -7.02 -5.81 -4.55
C SER A 21 -5.61 -5.96 -3.96
N TYR A 22 -5.47 -5.70 -2.65
CA TYR A 22 -4.20 -5.72 -1.92
C TYR A 22 -4.12 -6.97 -1.03
N PRO A 23 -3.52 -8.08 -1.49
CA PRO A 23 -3.46 -9.32 -0.72
C PRO A 23 -2.41 -9.30 0.40
N ASP A 24 -1.33 -8.51 0.31
CA ASP A 24 -0.23 -8.58 1.29
C ASP A 24 0.70 -7.36 1.31
N ALA A 25 1.35 -7.13 2.46
CA ALA A 25 2.42 -6.15 2.60
C ALA A 25 3.47 -6.59 3.63
N ALA A 26 4.73 -6.20 3.40
CA ALA A 26 5.86 -6.50 4.28
C ALA A 26 6.74 -5.28 4.54
N LEU A 27 7.29 -5.18 5.75
CA LEU A 27 8.30 -4.17 6.12
C LEU A 27 9.71 -4.76 5.96
N GLY A 28 10.52 -4.12 5.11
CA GLY A 28 11.92 -4.45 4.91
C GLY A 28 12.80 -3.97 6.07
N ALA A 29 13.98 -4.59 6.21
CA ALA A 29 14.95 -4.23 7.23
C ALA A 29 15.53 -2.80 7.06
N ASP A 30 15.38 -2.21 5.86
CA ASP A 30 15.79 -0.85 5.50
C ASP A 30 14.66 0.20 5.67
N GLY A 31 13.54 -0.21 6.26
CA GLY A 31 12.35 0.62 6.48
C GLY A 31 11.49 0.83 5.24
N ALA A 32 11.75 0.14 4.13
CA ALA A 32 10.86 0.14 2.97
C ALA A 32 9.64 -0.74 3.23
N ILE A 33 8.46 -0.29 2.83
CA ILE A 33 7.21 -1.04 2.86
C ILE A 33 6.93 -1.52 1.45
N TYR A 34 6.73 -2.84 1.32
CA TYR A 34 6.46 -3.53 0.07
C TYR A 34 5.00 -3.96 0.09
N ALA A 35 4.18 -3.45 -0.82
CA ALA A 35 2.78 -3.83 -0.97
C ALA A 35 2.55 -4.50 -2.33
N VAL A 36 2.10 -5.75 -2.31
CA VAL A 36 1.70 -6.47 -3.52
C VAL A 36 0.22 -6.27 -3.74
N HIS A 37 -0.19 -6.03 -4.99
CA HIS A 37 -1.59 -5.94 -5.38
C HIS A 37 -1.84 -6.55 -6.76
N ASP A 38 -3.03 -7.10 -6.96
CA ASP A 38 -3.49 -7.52 -8.28
C ASP A 38 -4.42 -6.46 -8.90
N ARG A 39 -4.34 -6.32 -10.23
CA ARG A 39 -5.28 -5.52 -11.02
C ARG A 39 -5.97 -6.38 -12.07
N GLU A 40 -7.29 -6.22 -12.17
CA GLU A 40 -8.16 -6.87 -13.15
C GLU A 40 -7.90 -8.39 -13.20
N ARG A 41 -8.20 -9.08 -12.11
CA ARG A 41 -7.94 -10.53 -11.95
C ARG A 41 -8.38 -11.42 -13.11
N HIS A 42 -9.48 -11.05 -13.77
CA HIS A 42 -10.02 -11.77 -14.93
C HIS A 42 -9.77 -11.05 -16.27
N GLY A 43 -9.12 -9.89 -16.23
CA GLY A 43 -8.73 -9.06 -17.37
C GLY A 43 -7.22 -9.07 -17.54
N ALA A 44 -6.58 -7.94 -17.25
CA ALA A 44 -5.13 -7.79 -17.41
C ALA A 44 -4.30 -8.79 -16.58
N ALA A 45 -4.82 -9.28 -15.45
CA ALA A 45 -4.16 -10.25 -14.57
C ALA A 45 -2.76 -9.80 -14.13
N GLU A 46 -2.62 -8.51 -13.81
CA GLU A 46 -1.36 -7.92 -13.37
C GLU A 46 -1.11 -8.23 -11.89
N VAL A 47 0.15 -8.50 -11.53
CA VAL A 47 0.64 -8.49 -10.16
C VAL A 47 1.67 -7.38 -10.06
N LEU A 48 1.38 -6.40 -9.22
CA LEU A 48 2.13 -5.15 -9.09
C LEU A 48 2.75 -5.07 -7.70
N LEU A 49 3.91 -4.41 -7.62
CA LEU A 49 4.63 -4.16 -6.38
C LEU A 49 4.81 -2.65 -6.20
N SER A 50 4.23 -2.11 -5.13
CA SER A 50 4.50 -0.75 -4.68
C SER A 50 5.54 -0.79 -3.57
N ILE A 51 6.53 0.11 -3.65
CA ILE A 51 7.58 0.27 -2.64
C ILE A 51 7.54 1.72 -2.18
N PHE A 52 7.31 1.93 -0.88
CA PHE A 52 7.19 3.25 -0.27
C PHE A 52 7.71 3.21 1.18
N ARG A 53 7.76 4.36 1.86
CA ARG A 53 8.22 4.51 3.24
C ARG A 53 7.13 5.14 4.11
N GLU A 54 7.30 5.08 5.43
CA GLU A 54 6.37 5.74 6.37
C GLU A 54 6.28 7.26 6.14
N GLU A 55 7.39 7.89 5.74
CA GLU A 55 7.42 9.32 5.39
C GLU A 55 6.48 9.66 4.23
N ASP A 56 6.34 8.77 3.23
CA ASP A 56 5.43 8.98 2.10
C ASP A 56 3.97 9.01 2.56
N ILE A 57 3.62 8.28 3.63
CA ILE A 57 2.27 8.30 4.21
C ILE A 57 2.02 9.63 4.94
N ILE A 58 3.01 10.13 5.68
CA ILE A 58 2.87 11.35 6.49
C ILE A 58 2.84 12.61 5.61
N THR A 59 3.58 12.60 4.50
CA THR A 59 3.63 13.74 3.57
C THR A 59 2.66 13.63 2.40
N ALA A 60 1.83 12.58 2.36
CA ALA A 60 0.81 12.42 1.34
C ALA A 60 -0.13 13.65 1.34
N PRO A 61 -0.43 14.21 0.16
CA PRO A 61 -1.26 15.42 0.03
C PRO A 61 -2.72 15.21 0.44
#